data_AF-A0A3G6MYZ2-F1
#
_entry.id   AF-A0A3G6MYZ2-F1
#
_cell.length_a   1.000
_cell.length_b   1.000
_cell.length_c   1.000
_cell.angle_alpha   90.00
_cell.angle_beta   90.00
_cell.angle_gamma   90.00
#
_symmetry.space_group_name_H-M   'P 1'
#
loop_
_entity.id
_entity.type
_entity.pdbx_description
1 polymer ?
#
loop_
_entity_poly.entity_id
_entity_poly.type
_entity_poly.pdbx_seq_one_letter_code
_entity_poly.pdbx_strand_id
1 'polypeptide(L)'
;MKIILKLKWIFLILIFINCKEQNTKNEPPAKTTFPKEISKIEDKDELYVGKEFFSGDELNTYTFLKSGKIHENDSLTYSIYKKNNEEDYLFSIEKLVSNEDQERYKIVDVFKFTDYSSANNKVEIKNQKDRYSVLFFGKDKVLKKWDFILKNSAISKSWNGKYECNFLRIKEESADPRAYAMIYIDIKDNKAIFRLDSYNETFDKDLLILNNNPNKIILQEKDNSDSKFSIIRKNDDFILTSDLLDKTTGEITTYKLKKKK
;
A
#
# COMPACT_ATOMS: atom_id res chain seq x y z
N MET A 1 -37.75 -2.23 -27.68
CA MET A 1 -37.72 -3.69 -27.86
C MET A 1 -37.08 -4.29 -26.61
N LYS A 2 -37.81 -5.15 -25.89
CA LYS A 2 -37.38 -5.87 -24.67
C LYS A 2 -36.15 -6.76 -25.02
N ILE A 3 -35.22 -7.07 -24.11
CA ILE A 3 -35.37 -8.13 -23.09
C ILE A 3 -34.21 -8.05 -22.08
N ILE A 4 -34.59 -8.20 -20.83
CA ILE A 4 -33.78 -8.41 -19.62
C ILE A 4 -33.29 -9.87 -19.59
N LEU A 5 -32.06 -10.13 -19.14
CA LEU A 5 -31.76 -11.42 -18.51
C LEU A 5 -30.69 -11.29 -17.41
N LYS A 6 -31.15 -11.34 -16.16
CA LYS A 6 -30.34 -11.62 -14.97
C LYS A 6 -30.16 -13.13 -14.88
N LEU A 7 -28.94 -13.63 -14.66
CA LEU A 7 -28.70 -15.04 -14.34
C LEU A 7 -28.00 -15.14 -12.99
N LYS A 8 -28.76 -15.57 -11.97
CA LYS A 8 -28.25 -16.01 -10.67
C LYS A 8 -27.93 -17.50 -10.79
N TRP A 9 -26.74 -17.92 -10.38
CA TRP A 9 -26.41 -19.33 -10.17
C TRP A 9 -26.43 -19.63 -8.68
N ILE A 10 -27.45 -20.41 -8.27
CA ILE A 10 -27.55 -21.08 -6.97
C ILE A 10 -27.40 -22.57 -7.30
N PHE A 11 -26.38 -23.23 -6.76
CA PHE A 11 -26.29 -24.69 -6.75
C PHE A 11 -26.58 -25.18 -5.32
N LEU A 12 -27.74 -25.79 -5.17
CA LEU A 12 -28.19 -26.52 -3.99
C LEU A 12 -28.11 -28.01 -4.35
N ILE A 13 -27.22 -28.76 -3.72
CA ILE A 13 -27.21 -30.23 -3.80
C ILE A 13 -27.72 -30.77 -2.47
N LEU A 14 -28.96 -31.26 -2.52
CA LEU A 14 -29.60 -32.09 -1.50
C LEU A 14 -29.05 -33.51 -1.61
N ILE A 15 -28.46 -34.03 -0.53
CA ILE A 15 -28.30 -35.47 -0.32
C ILE A 15 -29.34 -35.90 0.71
N PHE A 16 -30.37 -36.58 0.24
CA PHE A 16 -31.25 -37.41 1.05
C PHE A 16 -30.53 -38.71 1.40
N ILE A 17 -30.28 -38.95 2.68
CA ILE A 17 -30.26 -40.33 3.20
C ILE A 17 -31.13 -40.37 4.46
N ASN A 18 -32.19 -41.14 4.31
CA ASN A 18 -33.22 -41.48 5.25
C ASN A 18 -32.68 -42.58 6.18
N CYS A 19 -32.64 -42.37 7.49
CA CYS A 19 -32.44 -43.45 8.46
C CYS A 19 -33.51 -43.37 9.56
N LYS A 20 -34.19 -44.52 9.70
CA LYS A 20 -35.42 -44.79 10.43
C LYS A 20 -35.39 -44.42 11.91
N GLU A 21 -36.53 -43.91 12.34
CA GLU A 21 -37.00 -43.71 13.70
C GLU A 21 -37.21 -45.06 14.42
N GLN A 22 -36.68 -45.19 15.65
CA GLN A 22 -37.09 -46.20 16.62
C GLN A 22 -37.29 -45.53 17.97
N ASN A 23 -38.51 -45.66 18.51
CA ASN A 23 -38.95 -45.07 19.77
C ASN A 23 -38.70 -46.00 20.97
N THR A 24 -38.11 -45.40 22.01
CA THR A 24 -38.27 -45.55 23.47
C THR A 24 -38.14 -46.91 24.19
N LYS A 25 -37.28 -46.94 25.22
CA LYS A 25 -37.62 -47.23 26.64
C LYS A 25 -36.52 -46.76 27.61
N ASN A 26 -36.94 -46.25 28.76
CA ASN A 26 -36.15 -45.61 29.82
C ASN A 26 -35.49 -46.63 30.78
N GLU A 27 -34.27 -46.31 31.27
CA GLU A 27 -33.86 -46.36 32.69
C GLU A 27 -32.48 -45.65 32.90
N PRO A 28 -32.22 -44.94 34.04
CA PRO A 28 -31.02 -44.11 34.31
C PRO A 28 -29.93 -44.92 35.06
N PRO A 29 -28.70 -44.44 35.43
CA PRO A 29 -28.18 -43.06 35.50
C PRO A 29 -26.70 -42.85 35.07
N ALA A 30 -26.30 -41.59 34.85
CA ALA A 30 -25.03 -41.03 35.38
C ALA A 30 -25.01 -39.51 35.14
N LYS A 31 -25.05 -38.73 36.21
CA LYS A 31 -24.71 -37.30 36.17
C LYS A 31 -23.21 -37.20 35.89
N THR A 32 -22.84 -37.07 34.62
CA THR A 32 -21.52 -36.56 34.26
C THR A 32 -21.67 -35.06 34.08
N THR A 33 -21.48 -34.34 35.19
CA THR A 33 -21.24 -32.90 35.15
C THR A 33 -19.91 -32.71 34.42
N PHE A 34 -19.95 -32.40 33.14
CA PHE A 34 -18.78 -31.82 32.48
C PHE A 34 -18.46 -30.53 33.24
N PRO A 35 -17.23 -30.36 33.75
CA PRO A 35 -16.82 -29.07 34.24
C PRO A 35 -16.97 -28.13 33.05
N LYS A 36 -17.85 -27.14 33.19
CA LYS A 36 -17.78 -25.94 32.36
C LYS A 36 -16.46 -25.31 32.78
N GLU A 37 -15.41 -25.66 32.06
CA GLU A 37 -14.14 -24.97 32.12
C GLU A 37 -14.44 -23.58 31.57
N ILE A 38 -14.92 -22.72 32.45
CA ILE A 38 -14.85 -21.28 32.26
C ILE A 38 -13.35 -21.03 32.39
N SER A 39 -12.63 -21.27 31.30
CA SER A 39 -11.33 -20.65 31.11
C SER A 39 -11.61 -19.17 31.33
N LYS A 40 -11.13 -18.63 32.45
CA LYS A 40 -10.99 -17.19 32.61
C LYS A 40 -10.13 -16.78 31.42
N ILE A 41 -10.77 -16.26 30.38
CA ILE A 41 -10.07 -15.52 29.34
C ILE A 41 -9.53 -14.33 30.12
N GLU A 42 -8.26 -14.46 30.52
CA GLU A 42 -7.50 -13.32 31.00
C GLU A 42 -7.59 -12.30 29.87
N ASP A 43 -8.22 -11.16 30.17
CA ASP A 43 -8.54 -10.09 29.24
C ASP A 43 -7.24 -9.36 28.85
N LYS A 44 -6.34 -10.11 28.21
CA LYS A 44 -5.03 -9.64 27.83
C LYS A 44 -5.21 -8.85 26.55
N ASP A 45 -4.95 -7.54 26.66
CA ASP A 45 -4.98 -6.60 25.53
C ASP A 45 -4.19 -7.19 24.35
N GLU A 46 -4.89 -7.54 23.27
CA GLU A 46 -4.30 -8.24 22.12
C GLU A 46 -3.45 -7.31 21.24
N LEU A 47 -3.66 -5.99 21.34
CA LEU A 47 -3.02 -4.97 20.51
C LEU A 47 -2.08 -4.09 21.34
N TYR A 48 -0.79 -4.38 21.26
CA TYR A 48 0.27 -3.64 21.95
C TYR A 48 1.54 -3.50 21.11
N VAL A 49 2.34 -2.48 21.41
CA VAL A 49 3.61 -2.22 20.71
C VAL A 49 4.53 -3.43 20.83
N GLY A 50 5.06 -3.89 19.70
CA GLY A 50 5.94 -5.04 19.61
C GLY A 50 5.24 -6.37 19.31
N LYS A 51 3.91 -6.44 19.41
CA LYS A 51 3.13 -7.62 19.01
C LYS A 51 3.33 -7.91 17.53
N GLU A 52 3.62 -9.18 17.22
CA GLU A 52 3.62 -9.71 15.86
C GLU A 52 2.35 -10.53 15.61
N PHE A 53 1.77 -10.40 14.43
CA PHE A 53 0.55 -11.07 14.02
C PHE A 53 0.53 -11.28 12.51
N PHE A 54 -0.27 -12.23 12.04
CA PHE A 54 -0.46 -12.48 10.63
C PHE A 54 -1.69 -11.74 10.10
N SER A 55 -1.64 -11.37 8.82
CA SER A 55 -2.79 -10.78 8.14
C SER A 55 -3.98 -11.73 8.16
N GLY A 56 -5.10 -11.30 8.72
CA GLY A 56 -6.30 -12.12 8.86
C GLY A 56 -6.43 -12.87 10.19
N ASP A 57 -5.48 -12.70 11.12
CA ASP A 57 -5.66 -13.16 12.51
C ASP A 57 -6.91 -12.50 13.11
N GLU A 58 -7.80 -13.32 13.69
CA GLU A 58 -8.97 -12.82 14.41
C GLU A 58 -8.57 -12.29 15.79
N LEU A 59 -9.14 -11.15 16.17
CA LEU A 59 -8.98 -10.54 17.49
C LEU A 59 -10.24 -10.79 18.31
N ASN A 60 -10.07 -11.27 19.55
CA ASN A 60 -11.17 -11.52 20.48
C ASN A 60 -11.60 -10.26 21.24
N THR A 61 -10.66 -9.32 21.47
CA THR A 61 -10.89 -8.10 22.25
C THR A 61 -11.15 -6.87 21.37
N TYR A 62 -10.97 -6.98 20.05
CA TYR A 62 -11.11 -5.87 19.11
C TYR A 62 -11.89 -6.24 17.85
N THR A 63 -12.68 -5.30 17.35
CA THR A 63 -13.33 -5.36 16.04
C THR A 63 -12.59 -4.44 15.07
N PHE A 64 -12.20 -4.97 13.91
CA PHE A 64 -11.58 -4.19 12.83
C PHE A 64 -12.57 -3.19 12.21
N LEU A 65 -12.12 -1.95 11.99
CA LEU A 65 -12.92 -0.91 11.33
C LEU A 65 -12.36 -0.50 9.97
N LYS A 66 -11.07 -0.21 9.90
CA LYS A 66 -10.41 0.31 8.70
C LYS A 66 -8.92 0.08 8.76
N SER A 67 -8.30 -0.18 7.61
CA SER A 67 -6.85 -0.07 7.42
C SER A 67 -6.51 0.71 6.17
N GLY A 68 -5.23 1.06 6.04
CA GLY A 68 -4.68 1.62 4.82
C GLY A 68 -3.16 1.52 4.81
N LYS A 69 -2.59 1.48 3.60
CA LYS A 69 -1.16 1.69 3.43
C LYS A 69 -0.82 3.14 3.74
N ILE A 70 0.25 3.33 4.51
CA ILE A 70 0.77 4.68 4.79
C ILE A 70 1.53 5.21 3.57
N HIS A 71 2.27 4.33 2.92
CA HIS A 71 2.95 4.64 1.67
C HIS A 71 3.01 3.35 0.84
N GLU A 72 2.76 3.42 -0.47
CA GLU A 72 2.69 2.23 -1.34
C GLU A 72 3.93 1.34 -1.29
N ASN A 73 5.05 1.95 -0.91
CA ASN A 73 6.36 1.34 -1.00
C ASN A 73 7.15 1.40 0.31
N ASP A 74 6.48 1.74 1.41
CA ASP A 74 6.99 1.45 2.74
C ASP A 74 6.31 0.17 3.25
N SER A 75 6.97 -0.50 4.17
CA SER A 75 6.45 -1.60 4.97
C SER A 75 5.37 -1.18 5.97
N LEU A 76 4.99 0.11 6.02
CA LEU A 76 4.10 0.64 7.03
C LEU A 76 2.63 0.70 6.60
N THR A 77 1.78 0.14 7.45
CA THR A 77 0.32 0.21 7.37
C THR A 77 -0.24 0.84 8.64
N TYR A 78 -1.48 1.29 8.58
CA TYR A 78 -2.25 1.63 9.77
C TYR A 78 -3.54 0.84 9.80
N SER A 79 -4.02 0.59 11.02
CA SER A 79 -5.33 -0.01 11.27
C SER A 79 -6.04 0.70 12.42
N ILE A 80 -7.36 0.77 12.34
CA ILE A 80 -8.26 1.32 13.35
C ILE A 80 -9.19 0.20 13.82
N TYR A 81 -9.29 0.05 15.13
CA TYR A 81 -10.09 -0.96 15.80
C TYR A 81 -11.04 -0.33 16.81
N LYS A 82 -12.20 -0.96 17.02
CA LYS A 82 -13.08 -0.71 18.17
C LYS A 82 -12.81 -1.80 19.21
N LYS A 83 -12.62 -1.42 20.47
CA LYS A 83 -12.53 -2.39 21.56
C LYS A 83 -13.90 -3.00 21.83
N ASN A 84 -13.97 -4.32 21.94
CA ASN A 84 -15.24 -5.02 22.09
C ASN A 84 -15.89 -4.64 23.43
N ASN A 85 -17.21 -4.40 23.41
CA ASN A 85 -18.01 -4.01 24.58
C ASN A 85 -17.64 -2.65 25.21
N GLU A 86 -16.82 -1.83 24.56
CA GLU A 86 -16.39 -0.51 25.03
C GLU A 86 -16.57 0.54 23.92
N GLU A 87 -16.62 1.82 24.29
CA GLU A 87 -16.58 2.95 23.35
C GLU A 87 -15.16 3.51 23.17
N ASP A 88 -14.18 2.62 23.34
CA ASP A 88 -12.77 2.88 23.16
C ASP A 88 -12.29 2.35 21.81
N TYR A 89 -11.42 3.12 21.17
CA TYR A 89 -10.88 2.83 19.86
C TYR A 89 -9.35 2.84 19.91
N LEU A 90 -8.73 2.08 19.02
CA LEU A 90 -7.29 1.98 18.93
C LEU A 90 -6.86 2.19 17.48
N PHE A 91 -5.97 3.16 17.30
CA PHE A 91 -5.21 3.35 16.09
C PHE A 91 -3.86 2.65 16.25
N SER A 92 -3.42 1.89 15.26
CA SER A 92 -2.11 1.23 15.26
C SER A 92 -1.33 1.60 14.02
N ILE A 93 -0.02 1.78 14.17
CA ILE A 93 0.94 1.75 13.07
C ILE A 93 1.60 0.37 13.10
N GLU A 94 1.66 -0.28 11.96
CA GLU A 94 2.15 -1.65 11.82
C GLU A 94 3.22 -1.70 10.74
N LYS A 95 4.21 -2.57 10.92
CA LYS A 95 5.29 -2.78 9.97
C LYS A 95 5.28 -4.21 9.45
N LEU A 96 5.27 -4.38 8.13
CA LEU A 96 5.47 -5.66 7.47
C LEU A 96 6.87 -6.20 7.80
N VAL A 97 6.91 -7.40 8.36
CA VAL A 97 8.12 -8.13 8.78
C VAL A 97 8.49 -9.19 7.74
N SER A 98 7.51 -9.91 7.20
CA SER A 98 7.73 -10.95 6.17
C SER A 98 6.49 -11.13 5.31
N ASN A 99 6.68 -11.63 4.09
CA ASN A 99 5.62 -11.90 3.12
C ASN A 99 5.86 -13.19 2.30
N GLU A 100 6.62 -14.15 2.84
CA GLU A 100 6.99 -15.38 2.13
C GLU A 100 5.79 -16.29 1.87
N ASP A 101 4.98 -16.55 2.90
CA ASP A 101 3.75 -17.35 2.81
C ASP A 101 2.50 -16.51 3.09
N GLN A 102 2.51 -15.84 4.24
CA GLN A 102 1.47 -14.94 4.71
C GLN A 102 2.13 -13.67 5.24
N GLU A 103 1.49 -12.53 4.99
CA GLU A 103 2.01 -11.26 5.50
C GLU A 103 2.01 -11.27 7.04
N ARG A 104 3.19 -11.06 7.62
CA ARG A 104 3.38 -10.93 9.07
C ARG A 104 3.72 -9.49 9.39
N TYR A 105 2.97 -8.92 10.32
CA TYR A 105 3.10 -7.54 10.74
C TYR A 105 3.57 -7.44 12.18
N LYS A 106 4.22 -6.33 12.52
CA LYS A 106 4.60 -5.95 13.88
C LYS A 106 4.02 -4.59 14.22
N ILE A 107 3.30 -4.48 15.32
CA ILE A 107 2.80 -3.19 15.81
C ILE A 107 3.99 -2.36 16.27
N VAL A 108 4.17 -1.18 15.69
CA VAL A 108 5.27 -0.26 16.04
C VAL A 108 4.83 0.89 16.92
N ASP A 109 3.56 1.30 16.84
CA ASP A 109 2.97 2.26 17.78
C ASP A 109 1.45 2.08 17.87
N VAL A 110 0.86 2.52 18.98
CA VAL A 110 -0.58 2.52 19.22
C VAL A 110 -1.04 3.85 19.80
N PHE A 111 -2.26 4.25 19.45
CA PHE A 111 -2.90 5.45 19.99
C PHE A 111 -4.36 5.14 20.32
N LYS A 112 -4.68 5.20 21.62
CA LYS A 112 -6.04 5.01 22.14
C LYS A 112 -6.82 6.32 22.04
N PHE A 113 -8.07 6.26 21.61
CA PHE A 113 -8.93 7.44 21.46
C PHE A 113 -10.40 7.06 21.61
N THR A 114 -11.25 8.06 21.81
CA THR A 114 -12.71 7.91 21.93
C THR A 114 -13.42 8.60 20.75
N ASP A 115 -14.72 8.38 20.61
CA ASP A 115 -15.60 9.09 19.66
C ASP A 115 -15.24 8.89 18.17
N TYR A 116 -14.99 7.66 17.74
CA TYR A 116 -14.78 7.37 16.32
C TYR A 116 -16.04 7.64 15.49
N SER A 117 -15.86 8.37 14.40
CA SER A 117 -16.83 8.52 13.32
C SER A 117 -16.08 8.57 12.00
N SER A 118 -16.45 7.73 11.05
CA SER A 118 -15.82 7.70 9.72
C SER A 118 -15.93 9.02 8.95
N ALA A 119 -16.89 9.89 9.31
CA ALA A 119 -17.03 11.22 8.74
C ALA A 119 -16.06 12.25 9.36
N ASN A 120 -15.73 12.09 10.65
CA ASN A 120 -14.94 13.06 11.41
C ASN A 120 -13.49 12.62 11.62
N ASN A 121 -13.21 11.33 11.52
CA ASN A 121 -11.89 10.74 11.69
C ASN A 121 -11.28 10.40 10.34
N LYS A 122 -10.20 11.10 10.01
CA LYS A 122 -9.46 10.93 8.77
C LYS A 122 -7.98 10.73 9.04
N VAL A 123 -7.34 10.00 8.14
CA VAL A 123 -5.89 9.84 8.10
C VAL A 123 -5.39 10.59 6.88
N GLU A 124 -4.47 11.53 7.09
CA GLU A 124 -3.77 12.22 6.01
C GLU A 124 -2.29 11.89 6.08
N ILE A 125 -1.70 11.59 4.93
CA ILE A 125 -0.25 11.39 4.78
C ILE A 125 0.30 12.67 4.14
N LYS A 126 1.21 13.35 4.85
CA LYS A 126 1.91 14.53 4.32
C LYS A 126 3.34 14.15 3.99
N ASN A 127 3.65 14.12 2.71
CA ASN A 127 5.00 13.87 2.23
C ASN A 127 5.84 15.15 2.34
N GLN A 128 7.09 14.98 2.70
CA GLN A 128 8.15 15.98 2.73
C GLN A 128 9.39 15.39 2.05
N LYS A 129 10.45 16.19 1.88
CA LYS A 129 11.63 15.85 1.10
C LYS A 129 12.12 14.40 1.29
N ASP A 130 12.50 14.05 2.51
CA ASP A 130 13.03 12.73 2.89
C ASP A 130 12.22 12.10 4.03
N ARG A 131 11.03 12.64 4.29
CA ARG A 131 10.20 12.32 5.45
C ARG A 131 8.75 12.31 5.06
N TYR A 132 7.93 11.65 5.85
CA TYR A 132 6.50 11.79 5.73
C TYR A 132 5.87 11.74 7.11
N SER A 133 4.73 12.41 7.24
CA SER A 133 3.96 12.44 8.46
C SER A 133 2.63 11.72 8.25
N VAL A 134 2.27 10.83 9.17
CA VAL A 134 0.90 10.31 9.29
C VAL A 134 0.18 11.18 10.31
N LEU A 135 -0.91 11.80 9.89
CA LEU A 135 -1.76 12.65 10.72
C LEU A 135 -3.10 11.96 10.91
N PHE A 136 -3.44 11.66 12.15
CA PHE A 136 -4.77 11.19 12.50
C PHE A 136 -5.59 12.35 13.08
N PHE A 137 -6.73 12.63 12.44
CA PHE A 137 -7.63 13.71 12.82
C PHE A 137 -8.89 13.20 13.51
N GLY A 138 -9.49 14.07 14.32
CA GLY A 138 -10.85 13.94 14.82
C GLY A 138 -11.51 15.32 14.84
N LYS A 139 -12.63 15.48 14.13
CA LYS A 139 -13.37 16.76 14.01
C LYS A 139 -12.41 17.92 13.61
N ASP A 140 -11.63 17.68 12.56
CA ASP A 140 -10.60 18.59 12.00
C ASP A 140 -9.42 18.97 12.91
N LYS A 141 -9.34 18.41 14.13
CA LYS A 141 -8.17 18.55 14.99
C LYS A 141 -7.23 17.38 14.81
N VAL A 142 -5.93 17.65 14.74
CA VAL A 142 -4.90 16.60 14.77
C VAL A 142 -4.92 15.97 16.16
N LEU A 143 -5.29 14.69 16.25
CA LEU A 143 -5.23 13.90 17.49
C LEU A 143 -3.83 13.36 17.72
N LYS A 144 -3.16 12.91 16.65
CA LYS A 144 -1.80 12.38 16.71
C LYS A 144 -1.08 12.58 15.39
N LYS A 145 0.24 12.77 15.49
CA LYS A 145 1.17 12.87 14.37
C LYS A 145 2.30 11.87 14.58
N TRP A 146 2.62 11.10 13.55
CA TRP A 146 3.81 10.28 13.47
C TRP A 146 4.70 10.78 12.36
N ASP A 147 6.00 10.90 12.61
CA ASP A 147 6.98 11.35 11.62
C ASP A 147 7.94 10.22 11.30
N PHE A 148 8.05 9.88 10.02
CA PHE A 148 8.90 8.82 9.51
C PHE A 148 9.91 9.37 8.51
N ILE A 149 10.99 8.61 8.31
CA ILE A 149 11.99 8.88 7.28
C ILE A 149 11.68 7.97 6.11
N LEU A 150 11.60 8.53 4.91
CA LEU A 150 11.45 7.76 3.68
C LEU A 150 12.77 7.02 3.44
N LYS A 151 12.80 5.71 3.72
CA LYS A 151 13.98 4.89 3.40
C LYS A 151 13.96 4.55 1.92
N ASN A 152 15.05 4.82 1.21
CA ASN A 152 15.22 4.30 -0.14
C ASN A 152 15.15 2.77 -0.08
N SER A 153 14.21 2.20 -0.83
CA SER A 153 14.18 0.76 -1.02
C SER A 153 15.49 0.33 -1.67
N ALA A 154 16.05 -0.81 -1.24
CA ALA A 154 17.23 -1.37 -1.87
C ALA A 154 16.91 -1.65 -3.35
N ILE A 155 17.71 -1.11 -4.26
CA ILE A 155 17.49 -1.32 -5.69
C ILE A 155 17.86 -2.77 -6.04
N SER A 156 16.97 -3.45 -6.75
CA SER A 156 17.36 -4.62 -7.53
C SER A 156 18.48 -4.21 -8.48
N LYS A 157 19.67 -4.81 -8.33
CA LYS A 157 20.86 -4.54 -9.18
C LYS A 157 20.56 -4.53 -10.68
N SER A 158 19.47 -5.18 -11.11
CA SER A 158 18.97 -5.18 -12.48
C SER A 158 18.59 -3.78 -13.03
N TRP A 159 18.26 -2.82 -12.16
CA TRP A 159 17.97 -1.42 -12.53
C TRP A 159 19.18 -0.51 -12.55
N ASN A 160 20.33 -0.94 -12.02
CA ASN A 160 21.55 -0.12 -12.09
C ASN A 160 21.93 0.13 -13.55
N GLY A 161 22.22 1.38 -13.90
CA GLY A 161 22.65 1.78 -15.23
C GLY A 161 22.19 3.18 -15.61
N LYS A 162 22.65 3.62 -16.78
CA LYS A 162 22.28 4.89 -17.39
C LYS A 162 21.24 4.68 -18.46
N TYR A 163 20.18 5.46 -18.40
CA TYR A 163 19.06 5.41 -19.32
C TYR A 163 18.97 6.74 -20.04
N GLU A 164 18.71 6.71 -21.34
CA GLU A 164 18.53 7.93 -22.12
C GLU A 164 17.41 7.81 -23.14
N CYS A 165 16.79 8.94 -23.47
CA CYS A 165 15.85 9.04 -24.57
C CYS A 165 16.01 10.41 -25.23
N ASN A 166 16.17 10.43 -26.55
CA ASN A 166 15.99 11.63 -27.35
C ASN A 166 14.54 11.66 -27.82
N PHE A 167 13.87 12.81 -27.68
CA PHE A 167 12.50 12.99 -28.11
C PHE A 167 12.29 14.38 -28.72
N LEU A 168 11.30 14.48 -29.60
CA LEU A 168 10.87 15.74 -30.17
C LEU A 168 10.01 16.49 -29.14
N ARG A 169 10.50 17.64 -28.68
CA ARG A 169 9.85 18.47 -27.67
C ARG A 169 8.84 19.44 -28.29
N ILE A 170 9.19 20.05 -29.43
CA ILE A 170 8.32 20.98 -30.17
C ILE A 170 7.89 20.26 -31.45
N LYS A 171 6.68 19.70 -31.46
CA LYS A 171 6.23 18.80 -32.55
C LYS A 171 6.15 19.50 -33.89
N GLU A 172 5.78 20.77 -33.87
CA GLU A 172 5.62 21.64 -35.02
C GLU A 172 6.97 21.94 -35.70
N GLU A 173 8.08 21.75 -34.99
CA GLU A 173 9.43 22.12 -35.43
C GLU A 173 10.36 20.91 -35.62
N SER A 174 9.83 19.76 -36.05
CA SER A 174 10.63 18.52 -36.24
C SER A 174 11.88 18.64 -37.14
N ALA A 175 11.95 19.66 -37.99
CA ALA A 175 13.12 19.93 -38.83
C ALA A 175 14.21 20.75 -38.12
N ASP A 176 13.89 21.40 -37.00
CA ASP A 176 14.82 22.20 -36.21
C ASP A 176 15.50 21.34 -35.14
N PRO A 177 16.85 21.21 -35.14
CA PRO A 177 17.56 20.49 -34.09
C PRO A 177 17.27 21.01 -32.66
N ARG A 178 16.91 22.29 -32.51
CA ARG A 178 16.58 22.92 -31.23
C ARG A 178 15.23 22.47 -30.67
N ALA A 179 14.38 21.88 -31.51
CA ALA A 179 13.09 21.31 -31.11
C ALA A 179 13.23 19.98 -30.36
N TYR A 180 14.43 19.40 -30.31
CA TYR A 180 14.68 18.12 -29.64
C TYR A 180 15.18 18.31 -28.20
N ALA A 181 14.85 17.35 -27.36
CA ALA A 181 15.32 17.26 -25.98
C ALA A 181 15.81 15.85 -25.67
N MET A 182 16.62 15.74 -24.62
CA MET A 182 17.21 14.50 -24.17
C MET A 182 16.98 14.30 -22.68
N ILE A 183 16.40 13.15 -22.35
CA ILE A 183 16.22 12.68 -20.99
C ILE A 183 17.41 11.80 -20.64
N TYR A 184 17.96 12.00 -19.44
CA TYR A 184 18.91 11.11 -18.82
C TYR A 184 18.39 10.68 -17.44
N ILE A 185 18.52 9.39 -17.14
CA ILE A 185 18.27 8.85 -15.81
C ILE A 185 19.46 7.96 -15.44
N ASP A 186 20.19 8.32 -14.39
CA ASP A 186 21.27 7.49 -13.84
C ASP A 186 20.77 6.84 -12.55
N ILE A 187 20.78 5.50 -12.52
CA ILE A 187 20.34 4.70 -11.37
C ILE A 187 21.55 3.91 -10.87
N LYS A 188 21.95 4.16 -9.62
CA LYS A 188 23.08 3.46 -8.99
C LYS A 188 22.83 3.22 -7.51
N ASP A 189 22.78 1.94 -7.14
CA ASP A 189 22.72 1.42 -5.78
C ASP A 189 21.49 1.84 -4.99
N ASN A 190 21.48 3.02 -4.37
CA ASN A 190 20.32 3.58 -3.66
C ASN A 190 20.08 5.04 -4.09
N LYS A 191 20.61 5.45 -5.24
CA LYS A 191 20.53 6.82 -5.75
C LYS A 191 20.03 6.79 -7.18
N ALA A 192 19.16 7.73 -7.51
CA ALA A 192 18.72 7.97 -8.88
C ALA A 192 18.77 9.48 -9.15
N ILE A 193 19.22 9.87 -10.34
CA ILE A 193 19.27 11.26 -10.79
C ILE A 193 18.58 11.32 -12.14
N PHE A 194 17.66 12.26 -12.30
CA PHE A 194 17.05 12.62 -13.57
C PHE A 194 17.67 13.92 -14.09
N ARG A 195 17.86 14.02 -15.39
CA ARG A 195 18.26 15.23 -16.08
C ARG A 195 17.47 15.39 -17.38
N LEU A 196 17.01 16.61 -17.62
CA LEU A 196 16.45 17.01 -18.90
C LEU A 196 17.39 18.03 -19.54
N ASP A 197 17.85 17.72 -20.75
CA ASP A 197 18.61 18.65 -21.60
C ASP A 197 17.76 19.05 -22.80
N SER A 198 17.51 20.34 -22.96
CA SER A 198 16.85 20.90 -24.14
C SER A 198 17.47 22.25 -24.49
N TYR A 199 17.14 22.80 -25.66
CA TYR A 199 17.64 24.12 -26.06
C TYR A 199 17.21 25.24 -25.09
N ASN A 200 15.98 25.17 -24.57
CA ASN A 200 15.40 26.22 -23.73
C ASN A 200 15.74 26.06 -22.24
N GLU A 201 15.91 24.83 -21.78
CA GLU A 201 16.15 24.54 -20.36
C GLU A 201 16.99 23.29 -20.16
N THR A 202 17.80 23.32 -19.11
CA THR A 202 18.55 22.19 -18.59
C THR A 202 18.38 22.16 -17.08
N PHE A 203 17.97 21.02 -16.54
CA PHE A 203 17.86 20.87 -15.08
C PHE A 203 18.02 19.42 -14.64
N ASP A 204 18.46 19.28 -13.40
CA ASP A 204 18.69 18.00 -12.73
C ASP A 204 17.75 17.85 -11.54
N LYS A 205 17.36 16.61 -11.24
CA LYS A 205 16.53 16.23 -10.10
C LYS A 205 17.10 15.00 -9.40
N ASP A 206 17.38 15.13 -8.11
CA ASP A 206 17.58 13.99 -7.24
C ASP A 206 16.27 13.20 -7.12
N LEU A 207 16.32 11.89 -7.30
CA LEU A 207 15.17 11.01 -7.20
C LEU A 207 15.31 10.04 -6.02
N LEU A 208 14.19 9.85 -5.32
CA LEU A 208 13.99 8.82 -4.32
C LEU A 208 13.38 7.59 -4.96
N ILE A 209 13.77 6.43 -4.44
CA ILE A 209 13.36 5.14 -4.99
C ILE A 209 12.27 4.62 -4.11
N LEU A 210 11.05 4.82 -4.60
CA LEU A 210 9.88 4.44 -3.84
C LEU A 210 9.74 2.92 -3.91
N ASN A 211 9.55 2.35 -5.10
CA ASN A 211 9.40 0.90 -5.29
C ASN A 211 10.31 0.39 -6.39
N ASN A 212 10.71 -0.87 -6.31
CA ASN A 212 11.21 -1.58 -7.46
C ASN A 212 10.90 -3.08 -7.40
N ASN A 213 10.63 -3.65 -8.56
CA ASN A 213 10.65 -5.08 -8.82
C ASN A 213 11.34 -5.30 -10.19
N PRO A 214 11.61 -6.53 -10.64
CA PRO A 214 12.32 -6.76 -11.90
C PRO A 214 11.69 -6.10 -13.14
N ASN A 215 10.39 -5.82 -13.12
CA ASN A 215 9.62 -5.32 -14.27
C ASN A 215 9.23 -3.84 -14.16
N LYS A 216 9.26 -3.23 -12.97
CA LYS A 216 8.89 -1.84 -12.75
C LYS A 216 9.73 -1.20 -11.65
N ILE A 217 10.16 0.03 -11.86
CA ILE A 217 10.70 0.92 -10.83
C ILE A 217 9.89 2.21 -10.77
N ILE A 218 9.59 2.66 -9.56
CA ILE A 218 8.86 3.89 -9.26
C ILE A 218 9.80 4.81 -8.50
N LEU A 219 10.02 6.00 -9.06
CA LEU A 219 10.86 7.04 -8.51
C LEU A 219 10.01 8.29 -8.22
N GLN A 220 10.52 9.18 -7.38
CA GLN A 220 9.89 10.44 -7.02
C GLN A 220 10.94 11.53 -6.90
N GLU A 221 10.63 12.76 -7.29
CA GLU A 221 11.53 13.89 -7.01
C GLU A 221 11.72 14.01 -5.50
N LYS A 222 12.99 14.11 -5.08
CA LYS A 222 13.32 14.30 -3.67
C LYS A 222 12.68 15.55 -3.10
N ASP A 223 12.59 16.63 -3.86
CA ASP A 223 12.05 17.91 -3.41
C ASP A 223 10.56 18.13 -3.76
N ASN A 224 9.92 17.20 -4.45
CA ASN A 224 8.52 17.33 -4.87
C ASN A 224 7.80 15.98 -4.88
N SER A 225 6.97 15.74 -3.86
CA SER A 225 6.28 14.45 -3.70
C SER A 225 5.22 14.17 -4.78
N ASP A 226 4.72 15.21 -5.44
CA ASP A 226 3.67 15.08 -6.45
C ASP A 226 4.23 14.72 -7.82
N SER A 227 5.57 14.68 -7.95
CA SER A 227 6.26 14.35 -9.17
C SER A 227 6.85 12.95 -9.10
N LYS A 228 6.25 12.02 -9.84
CA LYS A 228 6.69 10.63 -9.92
C LYS A 228 7.20 10.29 -11.30
N PHE A 229 8.05 9.27 -11.33
CA PHE A 229 8.55 8.64 -12.53
C PHE A 229 8.28 7.14 -12.41
N SER A 230 7.81 6.53 -13.48
CA SER A 230 7.64 5.09 -13.54
C SER A 230 8.35 4.57 -14.76
N ILE A 231 9.31 3.66 -14.56
CA ILE A 231 9.97 2.95 -15.64
C ILE A 231 9.49 1.52 -15.62
N ILE A 232 8.85 1.09 -16.71
CA ILE A 232 8.37 -0.28 -16.91
C ILE A 232 9.29 -0.96 -17.93
N ARG A 233 9.80 -2.14 -17.58
CA ARG A 233 10.51 -3.02 -18.49
C ARG A 233 9.48 -3.85 -19.27
N LYS A 234 9.51 -3.74 -20.59
CA LYS A 234 8.73 -4.59 -21.52
C LYS A 234 9.71 -5.25 -22.48
N ASN A 235 10.01 -6.53 -22.25
CA ASN A 235 11.08 -7.25 -22.97
C ASN A 235 12.43 -6.50 -22.79
N ASP A 236 13.06 -6.10 -23.90
CA ASP A 236 14.30 -5.34 -23.92
C ASP A 236 14.09 -3.82 -23.86
N ASP A 237 12.84 -3.36 -23.88
CA ASP A 237 12.49 -1.94 -23.86
C ASP A 237 12.21 -1.44 -22.45
N PHE A 238 12.58 -0.18 -22.20
CA PHE A 238 12.27 0.54 -20.97
C PHE A 238 11.35 1.71 -21.31
N ILE A 239 10.15 1.73 -20.73
CA ILE A 239 9.15 2.76 -20.99
C ILE A 239 9.01 3.63 -19.75
N LEU A 240 9.30 4.92 -19.92
CA LEU A 240 9.17 5.95 -18.90
C LEU A 240 7.86 6.70 -19.04
N THR A 241 7.20 6.93 -17.90
CA THR A 241 6.16 7.96 -17.71
C THR A 241 6.57 8.86 -16.56
N SER A 242 6.23 10.14 -16.61
CA SER A 242 6.60 11.08 -15.55
C SER A 242 5.65 12.28 -15.47
N ASP A 243 5.16 12.56 -14.26
CA ASP A 243 4.32 13.74 -14.00
C ASP A 243 5.10 15.05 -14.27
N LEU A 244 6.42 15.05 -14.02
CA LEU A 244 7.29 16.18 -14.33
C LEU A 244 7.35 16.44 -15.84
N LEU A 245 7.60 15.39 -16.63
CA LEU A 245 7.69 15.52 -18.09
C LEU A 245 6.33 15.92 -18.68
N ASP A 246 5.24 15.38 -18.17
CA ASP A 246 3.90 15.73 -18.61
C ASP A 246 3.62 17.22 -18.36
N LYS A 247 4.01 17.74 -17.19
CA LYS A 247 3.91 19.17 -16.87
C LYS A 247 4.85 20.03 -17.72
N THR A 248 6.08 19.58 -17.96
CA THR A 248 7.10 20.32 -18.71
C THR A 248 6.81 20.38 -20.21
N THR A 249 6.20 19.33 -20.76
CA THR A 249 5.84 19.24 -22.19
C THR A 249 4.41 19.69 -22.47
N GLY A 250 3.55 19.73 -21.45
CA GLY A 250 2.13 20.10 -21.59
C GLY A 250 1.25 18.94 -22.06
N GLU A 251 1.79 17.72 -22.18
CA GLU A 251 1.07 16.55 -22.68
C GLU A 251 1.47 15.28 -21.94
N ILE A 252 0.50 14.38 -21.72
CA ILE A 252 0.75 13.07 -21.11
C ILE A 252 1.42 12.16 -22.15
N THR A 253 2.68 11.81 -21.92
CA THR A 253 3.49 11.08 -22.90
C THR A 253 4.28 9.92 -22.29
N THR A 254 4.59 8.93 -23.11
CA THR A 254 5.50 7.84 -22.75
C THR A 254 6.80 7.94 -23.53
N TYR A 255 7.93 7.66 -22.89
CA TYR A 255 9.26 7.79 -23.47
C TYR A 255 9.96 6.44 -23.49
N LYS A 256 10.44 6.02 -24.67
CA LYS A 256 11.21 4.78 -24.80
C LYS A 256 12.68 5.06 -24.48
N LEU A 257 13.12 4.62 -23.31
CA LEU A 257 14.49 4.73 -22.83
C LEU A 257 15.37 3.62 -23.44
N LYS A 258 16.60 3.98 -23.78
CA LYS A 258 17.69 3.06 -24.07
C LYS A 258 18.59 2.97 -22.84
N LYS A 259 18.82 1.75 -22.34
CA LYS A 259 19.81 1.51 -21.30
C LYS A 259 21.19 1.40 -21.94
N LYS A 260 22.14 2.25 -21.54
CA LYS A 260 23.55 2.12 -21.92
C LYS A 260 24.13 0.87 -21.26
N LYS A 261 24.82 0.06 -22.07
CA LYS A 261 25.61 -1.08 -21.59
C LYS A 261 26.86 -0.58 -20.87
#